data_AF-A0A937IVG0-F1
#
_entry.id   AF-A0A937IVG0-F1
#
_cell.length_a   1.000
_cell.length_b   1.000
_cell.length_c   1.000
_cell.angle_alpha   90.00
_cell.angle_beta   90.00
_cell.angle_gamma   90.00
#
_symmetry.space_group_name_H-M   'P 1'
#
loop_
_entity.id
_entity.type
_entity.pdbx_description
1 polymer ?
#
loop_
_entity_poly.entity_id
_entity_poly.type
_entity_poly.pdbx_seq_one_letter_code
_entity_poly.pdbx_strand_id
1 'polypeptide(L)'
;NHSSVKEAFFNSLPVSGKSGTLKYIGDNTVLEGKFIGKSGSMGGVRCYSGCFMKNSKYFPFTIMINNFTSNDYLIKSKIENLMIDIYKNI
;
A
#
# COMPACT_ATOMS: atom_id res chain seq x y z
N ASN A 1 5.50 -27.67 -6.74
CA ASN A 1 4.21 -26.99 -7.01
C ASN A 1 3.84 -26.06 -5.86
N HIS A 2 4.27 -24.80 -5.90
CA HIS A 2 3.99 -23.76 -4.89
C HIS A 2 3.07 -22.63 -5.42
N SER A 3 2.55 -22.73 -6.66
CA SER A 3 1.83 -21.61 -7.28
C SER A 3 0.48 -21.33 -6.61
N SER A 4 -0.23 -22.35 -6.13
CA SER A 4 -1.57 -22.18 -5.55
C SER A 4 -1.59 -21.36 -4.26
N VAL A 5 -0.64 -21.57 -3.35
CA VAL A 5 -0.55 -20.80 -2.09
C VAL A 5 -0.08 -19.38 -2.35
N LYS A 6 0.89 -19.20 -3.26
CA LYS A 6 1.37 -17.88 -3.66
C LYS A 6 0.25 -17.06 -4.29
N GLU A 7 -0.45 -17.64 -5.26
CA GLU A 7 -1.59 -16.99 -5.93
C GLU A 7 -2.71 -16.68 -4.93
N ALA A 8 -3.09 -17.62 -4.07
CA ALA A 8 -4.09 -17.39 -3.04
C ALA A 8 -3.68 -16.26 -2.08
N PHE A 9 -2.42 -16.21 -1.67
CA PHE A 9 -1.90 -15.16 -0.82
C PHE A 9 -1.98 -13.79 -1.49
N PHE A 10 -1.44 -13.64 -2.71
CA PHE A 10 -1.53 -12.36 -3.43
C PHE A 10 -2.99 -11.97 -3.71
N ASN A 11 -3.85 -12.91 -4.12
CA ASN A 11 -5.27 -12.63 -4.36
C ASN A 11 -6.03 -12.23 -3.08
N SER A 12 -5.53 -12.59 -1.89
CA SER A 12 -6.12 -12.15 -0.62
C SER A 12 -5.76 -10.70 -0.25
N LEU A 13 -4.71 -10.12 -0.85
CA LEU A 13 -4.26 -8.77 -0.54
C LEU A 13 -5.04 -7.72 -1.33
N PRO A 14 -5.47 -6.61 -0.69
CA PRO A 14 -6.07 -5.51 -1.41
C PRO A 14 -5.06 -4.81 -2.35
N VAL A 15 -5.60 -4.11 -3.33
CA VAL A 15 -4.86 -3.40 -4.37
C VAL A 15 -5.18 -1.90 -4.32
N SER A 16 -4.14 -1.06 -4.38
CA SER A 16 -4.25 0.40 -4.37
C SER A 16 -5.22 0.91 -5.44
N GLY A 17 -6.09 1.84 -5.05
CA GLY A 17 -7.11 2.44 -5.90
C GLY A 17 -8.22 1.49 -6.38
N LYS A 18 -8.22 0.22 -5.94
CA LYS A 18 -9.14 -0.80 -6.51
C LYS A 18 -9.97 -1.55 -5.47
N SER A 19 -9.34 -2.06 -4.41
CA SER A 19 -10.03 -3.03 -3.54
C SER A 19 -9.71 -2.88 -2.06
N GLY A 20 -10.66 -3.37 -1.25
CA GLY A 20 -10.57 -3.42 0.21
C GLY A 20 -10.21 -2.07 0.82
N THR A 21 -9.35 -2.13 1.84
CA THR A 21 -8.89 -0.94 2.59
C THR A 21 -7.92 -0.05 1.82
N LEU A 22 -7.46 -0.47 0.63
CA LEU A 22 -6.59 0.32 -0.25
C LEU A 22 -7.35 0.99 -1.40
N LYS A 23 -8.67 0.82 -1.49
CA LYS A 23 -9.52 1.40 -2.56
C LYS A 23 -9.32 2.90 -2.74
N TYR A 24 -9.00 3.63 -1.68
CA TYR A 24 -8.80 5.09 -1.70
C TYR A 24 -7.34 5.50 -1.49
N ILE A 25 -6.38 4.62 -1.75
CA ILE A 25 -4.94 4.93 -1.70
C ILE A 25 -4.43 4.94 -3.13
N GLY A 26 -3.94 6.10 -3.57
CA GLY A 26 -3.39 6.30 -4.91
C GLY A 26 -4.43 6.26 -6.01
N ASP A 27 -5.72 6.40 -5.67
CA ASP A 27 -6.84 6.45 -6.63
C ASP A 27 -6.67 7.65 -7.57
N ASN A 28 -6.84 7.44 -8.88
CA ASN A 28 -6.57 8.44 -9.92
C ASN A 28 -5.11 8.96 -9.96
N THR A 29 -4.14 8.14 -9.52
CA THR A 29 -2.71 8.47 -9.59
C THR A 29 -1.90 7.38 -10.28
N VAL A 30 -0.61 7.62 -10.52
CA VAL A 30 0.32 6.60 -11.05
C VAL A 30 0.43 5.35 -10.17
N LEU A 31 0.00 5.43 -8.90
CA LEU A 31 0.02 4.32 -7.95
C LEU A 31 -1.22 3.41 -8.08
N GLU A 32 -2.26 3.81 -8.82
CA GLU A 32 -3.50 3.04 -8.96
C GLU A 32 -3.23 1.66 -9.60
N GLY A 33 -3.62 0.60 -8.89
CA GLY A 33 -3.35 -0.78 -9.32
C GLY A 33 -1.89 -1.21 -9.25
N LYS A 34 -1.00 -0.39 -8.67
CA LYS A 34 0.45 -0.63 -8.66
C LYS A 34 1.03 -0.99 -7.30
N PHE A 35 0.22 -0.99 -6.24
CA PHE A 35 0.62 -1.51 -4.94
C PHE A 35 -0.36 -2.59 -4.48
N ILE A 36 0.18 -3.73 -4.09
CA ILE A 36 -0.56 -4.86 -3.54
C ILE A 36 -0.03 -5.13 -2.13
N GLY A 37 -0.91 -5.11 -1.13
CA GLY A 37 -0.44 -5.16 0.24
C GLY A 37 -1.55 -5.07 1.27
N LYS A 38 -1.17 -5.13 2.53
CA LYS A 38 -2.09 -5.02 3.67
C LYS A 38 -1.94 -3.65 4.32
N SER A 39 -3.09 -3.05 4.66
CA SER A 39 -3.14 -1.89 5.55
C SER A 39 -3.31 -2.31 7.01
N GLY A 40 -2.82 -1.49 7.93
CA GLY A 40 -3.05 -1.60 9.37
C GLY A 40 -3.28 -0.22 9.97
N SER A 41 -4.21 -0.12 10.92
CA SER A 41 -4.52 1.15 11.57
C SER A 41 -5.10 0.97 12.96
N MET A 42 -4.66 1.81 13.89
CA MET A 42 -5.20 1.98 15.24
C MET A 42 -5.05 3.46 15.64
N GLY A 43 -5.56 3.84 16.82
CA GLY A 43 -5.34 5.19 17.35
C GLY A 43 -3.84 5.50 17.43
N GLY A 44 -3.40 6.53 16.71
CA GLY A 44 -1.98 6.92 16.63
C GLY A 44 -1.08 5.96 15.83
N VAL A 45 -1.65 5.01 15.07
CA VAL A 45 -0.88 4.03 14.29
C VAL A 45 -1.42 3.90 12.86
N ARG A 46 -0.51 3.95 11.89
CA ARG A 46 -0.78 3.65 10.46
C ARG A 46 0.32 2.78 9.89
N CYS A 47 -0.05 1.76 9.14
CA CYS A 47 0.88 0.83 8.51
C CYS A 47 0.39 0.42 7.12
N TYR A 48 1.32 0.33 6.18
CA TYR A 48 1.12 -0.25 4.85
C TYR A 48 2.31 -1.14 4.53
N SER A 49 2.07 -2.41 4.24
CA SER A 49 3.11 -3.38 3.93
C SER A 49 2.71 -4.22 2.72
N GLY A 50 3.61 -4.37 1.76
CA GLY A 50 3.31 -5.03 0.50
C GLY A 50 4.41 -4.86 -0.54
N CYS A 51 4.03 -4.88 -1.82
CA CYS A 51 4.93 -4.69 -2.94
C CYS A 51 4.38 -3.67 -3.94
N PHE A 52 5.24 -2.79 -4.43
CA PHE A 52 4.98 -2.07 -5.68
C PHE A 52 5.22 -2.99 -6.88
N MET A 53 4.44 -2.82 -7.94
CA MET A 53 4.56 -3.53 -9.20
C MET A 53 5.00 -2.56 -10.30
N LYS A 54 6.21 -2.76 -10.85
CA LYS A 54 6.75 -1.95 -11.96
C LYS A 54 7.58 -2.83 -12.88
N ASN A 55 7.36 -2.73 -14.19
CA ASN A 55 8.10 -3.49 -15.21
C ASN A 55 8.18 -5.01 -14.92
N SER A 56 7.07 -5.61 -14.54
CA SER A 56 6.95 -7.04 -14.14
C SER A 56 7.83 -7.46 -12.95
N LYS A 57 8.36 -6.50 -12.19
CA LYS A 57 9.11 -6.72 -10.95
C LYS A 57 8.29 -6.25 -9.75
N TYR A 58 8.55 -6.91 -8.62
CA TYR A 58 7.99 -6.55 -7.33
C TYR A 58 9.06 -5.84 -6.50
N PHE A 59 8.69 -4.69 -5.94
CA PHE A 59 9.55 -3.90 -5.06
C PHE A 59 8.91 -3.90 -3.67
N PRO A 60 9.46 -4.66 -2.71
CA PRO A 60 8.94 -4.70 -1.34
C PRO A 60 8.93 -3.31 -0.71
N PHE A 61 7.83 -2.99 -0.03
CA PHE A 61 7.66 -1.72 0.65
C PHE A 61 6.91 -1.93 1.97
N THR A 62 7.40 -1.29 3.02
CA THR A 62 6.70 -1.20 4.31
C THR A 62 6.91 0.20 4.87
N ILE A 63 5.82 0.78 5.38
CA ILE A 63 5.86 1.97 6.22
C ILE A 63 4.98 1.74 7.44
N MET A 64 5.49 2.13 8.61
CA MET A 64 4.74 2.11 9.86
C MET A 64 5.03 3.40 10.61
N ILE A 65 3.98 4.11 10.99
CA ILE A 65 4.04 5.30 11.82
C ILE A 65 3.28 4.97 13.10
N ASN A 66 3.95 5.19 14.24
CA ASN A 66 3.42 4.94 15.57
C ASN A 66 3.38 6.23 16.38
N ASN A 67 2.55 6.23 17.42
CA ASN A 67 2.43 7.29 18.41
C ASN A 67 2.21 8.69 17.81
N PHE A 68 1.58 8.79 16.64
CA PHE A 68 1.25 10.09 16.08
C PHE A 68 0.05 10.69 16.82
N THR A 69 0.11 11.99 17.09
CA THR A 69 -0.97 12.77 17.72
C THR A 69 -1.74 13.63 16.73
N SER A 70 -1.26 13.69 15.48
CA SER A 70 -1.88 14.45 14.39
C SER A 70 -3.17 13.79 13.88
N ASN A 71 -3.95 14.55 13.11
CA ASN A 71 -5.12 14.00 12.42
C ASN A 71 -4.72 12.83 11.52
N ASP A 72 -5.42 11.71 11.70
CA ASP A 72 -5.21 10.46 10.99
C ASP A 72 -5.26 10.60 9.46
N TYR A 73 -6.20 11.41 8.95
CA TYR A 73 -6.34 11.69 7.52
C TYR A 73 -5.09 12.38 6.95
N LEU A 74 -4.51 13.32 7.70
CA LEU A 74 -3.28 14.01 7.28
C LEU A 74 -2.10 13.05 7.23
N ILE A 75 -1.97 12.15 8.21
CA ILE A 75 -0.94 11.12 8.21
C ILE A 75 -1.12 10.18 7.03
N LYS A 76 -2.34 9.69 6.80
CA LYS A 76 -2.68 8.86 5.64
C LYS A 76 -2.31 9.55 4.32
N SER A 77 -2.69 10.81 4.15
CA SER A 77 -2.41 11.58 2.93
C SER A 77 -0.90 11.78 2.70
N LYS A 78 -0.13 12.05 3.76
CA LYS A 78 1.34 12.15 3.66
C LYS A 78 1.98 10.82 3.29
N ILE A 79 1.52 9.71 3.86
CA ILE A 79 1.98 8.36 3.48
C ILE A 79 1.66 8.09 2.02
N GLU A 80 0.45 8.41 1.57
CA GLU A 80 0.02 8.21 0.19
C GLU A 80 0.89 8.98 -0.80
N ASN A 81 1.16 10.26 -0.54
CA ASN A 81 2.07 11.06 -1.35
C ASN A 81 3.48 10.47 -1.40
N LEU A 82 4.01 10.03 -0.25
CA LEU A 82 5.31 9.35 -0.19
C LEU A 82 5.33 8.07 -1.02
N MET A 83 4.28 7.24 -0.95
CA MET A 83 4.17 6.02 -1.76
C MET A 83 4.15 6.34 -3.25
N ILE A 84 3.42 7.37 -3.67
CA ILE A 84 3.36 7.84 -5.06
C ILE A 84 4.75 8.29 -5.53
N ASP A 85 5.46 9.07 -4.72
CA ASP A 85 6.76 9.60 -5.11
C ASP A 85 7.84 8.51 -5.13
N ILE A 86 7.83 7.56 -4.18
CA ILE A 86 8.68 6.38 -4.27
C ILE A 86 8.39 5.60 -5.56
N TYR A 87 7.11 5.36 -5.89
CA TYR A 87 6.75 4.61 -7.09
C TYR A 87 7.23 5.26 -8.39
N LYS A 88 7.25 6.59 -8.46
CA LYS A 88 7.80 7.32 -9.61
C LYS A 88 9.30 7.09 -9.76
N ASN A 89 10.04 6.94 -8.65
CA ASN A 89 11.50 6.91 -8.61
C ASN A 89 12.14 5.51 -8.53
N ILE A 90 11.35 4.44 -8.33
CA ILE A 90 11.82 3.04 -8.49
C ILE A 90 11.87 2.61 -9.95
#